data_AF-A0A3C0KER1-F1
#
_entry.id   AF-A0A3C0KER1-F1
#
_cell.length_a   1.000
_cell.length_b   1.000
_cell.length_c   1.000
_cell.angle_alpha   90.00
_cell.angle_beta   90.00
_cell.angle_gamma   90.00
#
_symmetry.space_group_name_H-M   'P 1'
#
loop_
_entity.id
_entity.type
_entity.pdbx_description
1 polymer ?
#
loop_
_entity_poly.entity_id
_entity_poly.type
_entity_poly.pdbx_seq_one_letter_code
_entity_poly.pdbx_strand_id
1 'polypeptide(L)' 'LNRVRFELRMGSHKDRVLQAEWKRGGEAALSFEILEMVKERDDPDFDYAAELRGLEQIHRQLQGLAA' A
#
# COMPACT_ATOMS: atom_id res chain seq x y z
N LEU A 1 -1.36 -5.31 1.04
CA LEU A 1 -2.81 -5.03 1.13
C LEU A 1 -3.52 -5.75 2.28
N ASN A 2 -3.40 -7.08 2.37
CA ASN A 2 -4.16 -7.89 3.33
C ASN A 2 -3.87 -7.54 4.79
N ARG A 3 -2.60 -7.28 5.14
CA ARG A 3 -2.21 -6.85 6.49
C ARG A 3 -2.91 -5.55 6.92
N VAL A 4 -2.90 -4.52 6.07
CA VAL A 4 -3.52 -3.22 6.37
C VAL A 4 -5.03 -3.37 6.57
N ARG A 5 -5.71 -4.07 5.65
CA ARG A 5 -7.15 -4.37 5.78
C ARG A 5 -7.48 -5.14 7.07
N PHE A 6 -6.66 -6.13 7.40
CA PHE A 6 -6.81 -6.90 8.63
C PHE A 6 -6.65 -6.03 9.88
N GLU A 7 -5.58 -5.24 9.95
CA GLU A 7 -5.33 -4.33 11.07
C GLU A 7 -6.46 -3.30 11.24
N LEU A 8 -7.00 -2.75 10.14
CA LEU A 8 -8.15 -1.83 10.18
C LEU A 8 -9.42 -2.49 10.69
N ARG A 9 -9.72 -3.72 10.24
CA ARG A 9 -10.84 -4.53 10.74
C ARG A 9 -10.70 -4.85 12.23
N MET A 10 -9.48 -5.17 12.68
CA MET A 10 -9.18 -5.47 14.09
C MET A 10 -9.10 -4.22 14.97
N GLY A 11 -9.12 -3.02 14.39
CA GLY A 11 -8.98 -1.78 15.15
C GLY A 11 -7.56 -1.49 15.63
N SER A 12 -6.57 -2.23 15.12
CA SER A 12 -5.17 -2.20 15.57
C SER A 12 -4.24 -1.45 14.61
N HIS A 13 -4.79 -0.79 13.58
CA HIS A 13 -3.96 -0.05 12.64
C HIS A 13 -3.26 1.14 13.34
N LYS A 14 -1.97 1.31 13.05
CA LYS A 14 -1.11 2.32 13.69
C LYS A 14 -1.54 3.75 13.40
N ASP A 15 -2.04 4.00 12.19
CA ASP A 15 -2.56 5.30 11.79
C ASP A 15 -3.97 5.48 12.36
N ARG A 16 -4.09 6.41 13.32
CA ARG A 16 -5.34 6.68 14.03
C ARG A 16 -6.36 7.43 13.19
N VAL A 17 -5.92 8.25 12.23
CA VAL A 17 -6.81 8.96 11.31
C VAL A 17 -7.45 7.92 10.39
N LEU A 18 -6.64 7.09 9.75
CA LEU A 18 -7.12 6.04 8.84
C LEU A 18 -8.02 5.02 9.57
N GLN A 19 -7.69 4.70 10.82
CA GLN A 19 -8.51 3.83 11.66
C GLN A 19 -9.87 4.45 12.01
N ALA A 20 -9.93 5.77 12.25
CA ALA A 20 -11.16 6.48 12.54
C ALA A 20 -12.05 6.59 11.30
N GLU A 21 -11.46 6.87 10.13
CA GLU A 21 -12.16 6.87 8.84
C GLU A 21 -12.81 5.50 8.57
N TRP A 22 -12.04 4.43 8.73
CA TRP A 22 -12.53 3.06 8.60
C TRP A 22 -13.67 2.76 9.58
N LYS A 23 -13.58 3.19 10.84
CA LYS A 23 -14.65 2.99 11.83
C LYS A 23 -15.92 3.75 11.48
N ARG A 24 -15.81 4.91 10.82
CA ARG A 24 -16.96 5.75 10.47
C ARG A 24 -17.70 5.25 9.24
N GLY A 25 -16.98 4.85 8.20
CA GLY A 25 -17.59 4.48 6.91
C GLY A 25 -17.37 3.03 6.47
N GLY A 26 -16.73 2.20 7.29
CA GLY A 26 -16.47 0.80 6.98
C GLY A 26 -15.55 0.63 5.78
N GLU A 27 -15.71 -0.49 5.06
CA GLU A 27 -14.87 -0.84 3.91
C GLU A 27 -15.04 0.11 2.72
N ALA A 28 -16.20 0.79 2.61
CA ALA A 28 -16.44 1.80 1.59
C ALA A 28 -15.78 3.15 1.89
N ALA A 29 -15.28 3.38 3.11
CA ALA A 29 -14.61 4.62 3.49
C ALA A 29 -13.25 4.82 2.82
N LEU A 30 -12.60 3.72 2.41
CA LEU A 30 -11.23 3.71 1.90
C LEU A 30 -11.16 2.88 0.62
N SER A 31 -10.52 3.41 -0.42
CA SER A 31 -10.13 2.62 -1.59
C SER A 31 -8.77 1.97 -1.39
N PHE A 32 -8.58 0.84 -2.06
CA PHE A 32 -7.32 0.12 -2.08
C PHE A 32 -6.98 -0.17 -3.52
N GLU A 33 -5.91 0.44 -4.00
CA GLU A 33 -5.53 0.41 -5.40
C GLU A 33 -4.13 -0.17 -5.55
N ILE A 34 -3.92 -0.96 -6.61
CA ILE A 34 -2.60 -1.42 -7.01
C ILE A 34 -2.06 -0.36 -7.97
N LEU A 35 -1.03 0.35 -7.55
CA LEU A 35 -0.38 1.37 -8.38
C LEU A 35 0.43 0.70 -9.51
N GLU A 36 1.20 -0.33 -9.15
CA GLU A 36 2.03 -1.07 -10.08
C GLU A 36 2.37 -2.46 -9.51
N MET A 37 2.55 -3.43 -10.40
CA MET A 37 3.01 -4.78 -10.04
C MET A 37 4.48 -4.93 -10.44
N VAL A 38 5.29 -5.49 -9.54
CA VAL A 38 6.63 -5.96 -9.90
C VAL A 38 6.49 -7.02 -10.97
N LYS A 39 7.25 -6.88 -12.07
CA LYS A 39 7.20 -7.82 -13.18
C LYS A 39 7.82 -9.16 -12.76
N GLU A 40 7.14 -10.25 -13.08
CA GLU A 40 7.68 -11.59 -12.93
C GLU A 40 8.91 -11.76 -13.84
N ARG A 41 9.93 -12.42 -13.32
CA ARG A 41 11.19 -12.71 -13.99
C ARG A 41 11.55 -14.17 -13.74
N ASP A 42 11.95 -14.87 -14.80
CA ASP A 42 12.47 -16.25 -14.72
C ASP A 42 13.92 -16.30 -14.19
N ASP A 43 14.50 -15.15 -13.87
CA ASP A 43 15.85 -15.02 -13.33
C ASP A 43 15.84 -15.26 -11.80
N PRO A 44 16.48 -16.34 -11.31
CA PRO A 44 16.53 -16.65 -9.89
C PRO A 44 17.37 -15.67 -9.07
N ASP A 45 18.26 -14.90 -9.71
CA ASP A 45 19.09 -13.90 -9.05
C ASP A 45 18.42 -12.51 -9.02
N PHE A 46 17.20 -12.39 -9.55
CA PHE A 46 16.47 -11.12 -9.57
C PHE A 46 16.05 -10.69 -8.16
N ASP A 47 16.57 -9.54 -7.70
CA ASP A 47 16.19 -8.97 -6.40
C ASP A 47 14.84 -8.23 -6.50
N TYR A 48 13.76 -8.99 -6.32
CA TYR A 48 12.39 -8.48 -6.21
C TYR A 48 12.23 -7.43 -5.11
N ALA A 49 13.02 -7.49 -4.04
CA ALA A 49 12.92 -6.52 -2.95
C ALA A 49 13.55 -5.18 -3.34
N ALA A 50 14.67 -5.19 -4.09
CA ALA A 50 15.25 -3.97 -4.65
C ALA A 50 14.32 -3.32 -5.67
N GLU A 51 13.74 -4.10 -6.58
CA GLU A 51 12.77 -3.60 -7.56
C GLU A 51 11.56 -2.96 -6.87
N LEU A 52 10.98 -3.64 -5.87
CA LEU A 52 9.86 -3.10 -5.10
C LEU A 52 10.20 -1.77 -4.40
N ARG A 53 11.40 -1.67 -3.81
CA ARG A 53 11.88 -0.42 -3.19
C ARG A 53 12.00 0.71 -4.22
N GLY A 54 12.47 0.40 -5.43
CA GLY A 54 12.56 1.35 -6.53
C GLY A 54 11.19 1.88 -6.96
N LEU A 55 10.23 0.97 -7.17
CA LEU A 55 8.85 1.33 -7.49
C LEU A 55 8.22 2.18 -6.38
N GLU A 56 8.37 1.80 -5.11
CA GLU A 56 7.82 2.56 -3.99
C GLU A 56 8.35 4.01 -3.96
N GLN A 57 9.65 4.20 -4.22
CA GLN A 57 10.27 5.53 -4.25
C GLN A 57 9.73 6.39 -5.39
N ILE A 58 9.59 5.82 -6.60
CA ILE A 58 9.04 6.51 -7.76
C ILE A 58 7.61 6.97 -7.47
N HIS A 59 6.75 6.06 -7.00
CA HIS A 59 5.34 6.38 -6.71
C HIS A 59 5.20 7.42 -5.60
N ARG A 60 6.04 7.36 -4.56
CA ARG A 60 6.07 8.38 -3.50
C ARG A 60 6.44 9.76 -4.03
N GLN A 61 7.40 9.84 -4.95
CA GLN A 61 7.79 11.11 -5.60
C GLN A 61 6.68 11.65 -6.49
N LEU A 62 6.06 10.81 -7.31
CA LEU A 62 4.94 11.21 -8.18
C LEU A 62 3.76 11.75 -7.38
N GLN A 63 3.41 11.13 -6.24
CA GLN A 63 2.35 11.62 -5.36
C GLN A 63 2.73 12.95 -4.67
N GLY A 64 4.00 13.18 -4.35
CA GLY A 64 4.47 14.44 -3.80
C GLY A 64 4.53 15.59 -4.84
N LEU A 65 4.62 15.28 -6.13
CA LEU A 65 4.57 16.24 -7.23
C LEU A 65 3.15 16.58 -7.69
N ALA A 66 2.16 15.75 -7.33
CA ALA A 66 0.75 15.94 -7.63
C ALA A 66 -0.02 16.71 -6.54
N ALA A 67 0.66 17.17 -5.49
CA ALA A 67 0.10 17.84 -4.31
C ALA A 67 0.28 19.37 -4.34
#